data_AF-A0A1G2PHP1-F1
#
_entry.id   AF-A0A1G2PHP1-F1
#
_cell.length_a   1.000
_cell.length_b   1.000
_cell.length_c   1.000
_cell.angle_alpha   90.00
_cell.angle_beta   90.00
_cell.angle_gamma   90.00
#
_symmetry.space_group_name_H-M   'P 1'
#
loop_
_entity.id
_entity.type
_entity.pdbx_description
1 polymer ?
#
loop_
_entity_poly.entity_id
_entity_poly.type
_entity_poly.pdbx_seq_one_letter_code
_entity_poly.pdbx_strand_id
1 'polypeptide(L)'
;MIRTAIGFLTIAILLVAFQFPLPSQQRVMLNIEESDILFSPYTVWREESLPFPKERITDPVNIVFVHATVGKIGTRLQENGWTRTSGTPQFLYIANERVKTSAQFAYPDIQNSRFHVRLFPYKHFVFGAVHLEKNKEGGGHALVSWEEAEQFLADMFADFAQQKSGRVTEINFRNINNDGKITLIDLAPL
;
A
#
# COMPACT_ATOMS: atom_id res chain seq x y z
N MET A 1 -26.34 -45.32 -43.22
CA MET A 1 -25.45 -44.14 -43.07
C MET A 1 -26.03 -43.25 -41.97
N ILE A 2 -25.52 -43.37 -40.75
CA ILE A 2 -25.97 -42.58 -39.59
C ILE A 2 -24.90 -41.52 -39.35
N ARG A 3 -25.27 -40.23 -39.49
CA ARG A 3 -24.41 -39.10 -39.18
C ARG A 3 -24.57 -38.75 -37.71
N THR A 4 -23.52 -38.96 -36.93
CA THR A 4 -23.43 -38.56 -35.53
C THR A 4 -23.06 -37.07 -35.47
N ALA A 5 -23.98 -36.23 -34.98
CA ALA A 5 -23.70 -34.84 -34.69
C ALA A 5 -23.12 -34.74 -33.27
N ILE A 6 -21.86 -34.32 -33.14
CA ILE A 6 -21.22 -34.00 -31.87
C ILE A 6 -21.48 -32.51 -31.60
N GLY A 7 -22.41 -32.22 -30.70
CA GLY A 7 -22.64 -30.88 -30.20
C GLY A 7 -21.57 -30.49 -29.18
N PHE A 8 -20.79 -29.46 -29.49
CA PHE A 8 -19.90 -28.81 -28.53
C PHE A 8 -20.73 -27.95 -27.57
N LEU A 9 -20.77 -28.33 -26.29
CA LEU A 9 -21.33 -27.51 -25.23
C LEU A 9 -20.22 -26.58 -24.71
N THR A 10 -20.23 -25.32 -25.17
CA THR A 10 -19.35 -24.28 -24.63
C THR A 10 -19.92 -23.81 -23.30
N ILE A 11 -19.34 -24.27 -22.19
CA ILE A 11 -19.68 -23.75 -20.85
C ILE A 11 -19.04 -22.37 -20.72
N ALA A 12 -19.84 -21.33 -20.90
CA ALA A 12 -19.46 -19.96 -20.53
C ALA A 12 -19.41 -19.88 -19.00
N ILE A 13 -18.21 -19.95 -18.43
CA ILE A 13 -18.00 -19.65 -17.01
C ILE A 13 -18.19 -18.15 -16.85
N LEU A 14 -19.37 -17.75 -16.37
CA LEU A 14 -19.66 -16.40 -15.95
C LEU A 14 -18.80 -16.12 -14.69
N LEU A 15 -17.67 -15.44 -14.86
CA LEU A 15 -16.92 -14.83 -13.76
C LEU A 15 -17.79 -13.71 -13.18
N VAL A 16 -18.67 -14.05 -12.25
CA VAL A 16 -19.35 -13.07 -11.42
C VAL A 16 -18.29 -12.49 -10.48
N ALA A 17 -17.73 -11.34 -10.86
CA ALA A 17 -16.92 -10.54 -9.97
C ALA A 17 -17.80 -10.13 -8.78
N PHE A 18 -17.67 -10.83 -7.65
CA PHE A 18 -18.33 -10.45 -6.41
C PHE A 18 -17.81 -9.07 -6.00
N GLN A 19 -18.59 -8.04 -6.30
CA GLN A 19 -18.39 -6.70 -5.76
C GLN A 19 -18.84 -6.74 -4.31
N PHE A 20 -17.91 -7.04 -3.40
CA PHE A 20 -18.18 -6.90 -1.98
C PHE A 20 -18.35 -5.42 -1.68
N PRO A 21 -19.49 -4.99 -1.10
CA PRO A 21 -19.60 -3.64 -0.60
C PRO A 21 -18.51 -3.47 0.45
N LEU A 22 -17.49 -2.69 0.13
CA LEU A 22 -16.50 -2.32 1.12
C LEU A 22 -17.25 -1.70 2.29
N PRO A 23 -16.90 -2.03 3.54
CA PRO A 23 -17.50 -1.40 4.71
C PRO A 23 -17.50 0.11 4.52
N SER A 24 -18.48 0.81 5.09
CA SER A 24 -18.73 2.26 4.95
C SER A 24 -17.61 3.16 5.53
N GLN A 25 -16.38 2.65 5.55
CA GLN A 25 -15.14 3.29 5.91
C GLN A 25 -14.93 4.55 5.08
N GLN A 26 -14.30 5.53 5.72
CA GLN A 26 -13.88 6.80 5.12
C GLN A 26 -13.00 6.51 3.90
N ARG A 27 -13.64 6.42 2.73
CA ARG A 27 -12.92 6.37 1.47
C ARG A 27 -12.31 7.72 1.27
N VAL A 28 -11.08 7.72 0.80
CA VAL A 28 -10.43 8.96 0.46
C VAL A 28 -10.08 9.00 -1.00
N MET A 29 -10.35 10.15 -1.60
CA MET A 29 -10.01 10.46 -2.97
C MET A 29 -8.62 11.07 -3.00
N LEU A 30 -7.67 10.39 -3.64
CA LEU A 30 -6.43 11.01 -4.09
C LEU A 30 -6.63 11.52 -5.50
N ASN A 31 -6.33 12.80 -5.70
CA ASN A 31 -6.15 13.37 -7.03
C ASN A 31 -4.68 13.22 -7.41
N ILE A 32 -4.37 12.33 -8.37
CA ILE A 32 -3.03 12.11 -8.91
C ILE A 32 -3.13 12.24 -10.43
N GLU A 33 -2.47 13.24 -11.03
CA GLU A 33 -2.41 13.40 -12.50
C GLU A 33 -3.78 13.30 -13.18
N GLU A 34 -4.75 14.10 -12.72
CA GLU A 34 -6.14 14.12 -13.24
C GLU A 34 -6.92 12.81 -13.02
N SER A 35 -6.33 11.81 -12.35
CA SER A 35 -7.00 10.60 -11.91
C SER A 35 -7.50 10.73 -10.49
N ASP A 36 -8.81 10.57 -10.32
CA ASP A 36 -9.47 10.39 -9.03
C ASP A 36 -9.33 8.93 -8.58
N ILE A 37 -8.40 8.68 -7.66
CA ILE A 37 -8.19 7.37 -7.07
C ILE A 37 -8.85 7.32 -5.70
N LEU A 38 -9.99 6.64 -5.65
CA LEU A 38 -10.66 6.32 -4.40
C LEU A 38 -9.97 5.12 -3.76
N PHE A 39 -9.52 5.22 -2.52
CA PHE A 39 -9.02 4.06 -1.79
C PHE A 39 -9.41 4.12 -0.31
N SER A 40 -9.27 2.98 0.36
CA SER A 40 -9.45 2.87 1.80
C SER A 40 -8.07 2.91 2.45
N PRO A 41 -7.66 4.05 3.06
CA PRO A 41 -6.34 4.20 3.65
C PRO A 41 -6.08 3.33 4.89
N TYR A 42 -7.07 2.55 5.36
CA TYR A 42 -7.04 1.90 6.67
C TYR A 42 -7.34 0.43 6.69
N THR A 43 -6.65 -0.24 7.62
CA THR A 43 -7.28 -1.25 8.47
C THR A 43 -8.28 -0.57 9.41
N VAL A 44 -9.56 -0.89 9.35
CA VAL A 44 -10.32 -0.85 10.60
C VAL A 44 -9.86 -2.07 11.39
N TRP A 45 -9.19 -1.86 12.52
CA TRP A 45 -8.83 -2.90 13.49
C TRP A 45 -10.07 -3.37 14.27
N ARG A 46 -11.19 -3.59 13.57
CA ARG A 46 -12.35 -4.30 14.10
C ARG A 46 -12.62 -5.42 13.11
N GLU A 47 -12.13 -6.62 13.46
CA GLU A 47 -12.28 -7.87 12.69
C GLU A 47 -13.70 -8.05 12.16
N GLU A 48 -14.70 -7.55 12.89
CA GLU A 48 -16.13 -7.66 12.60
C GLU A 48 -16.64 -6.83 11.40
N SER A 49 -15.85 -5.86 10.91
CA SER A 49 -16.27 -4.96 9.82
C SER A 49 -15.66 -5.29 8.46
N LEU A 50 -14.84 -6.33 8.37
CA LEU A 50 -14.10 -6.66 7.14
C LEU A 50 -14.78 -7.77 6.35
N PRO A 51 -14.72 -7.74 5.01
CA PRO A 51 -15.18 -8.88 4.21
C PRO A 51 -14.36 -10.16 4.48
N PHE A 52 -13.14 -10.02 5.03
CA PHE A 52 -12.26 -11.12 5.39
C PHE A 52 -11.67 -10.93 6.80
N PRO A 53 -12.25 -11.54 7.84
CA PRO A 53 -11.92 -11.26 9.25
C PRO A 53 -10.51 -11.70 9.69
N LYS A 54 -9.77 -12.45 8.85
CA LYS A 54 -8.40 -12.91 9.13
C LYS A 54 -7.32 -12.09 8.41
N GLU A 55 -7.71 -11.09 7.63
CA GLU A 55 -6.74 -10.29 6.87
C GLU A 55 -6.11 -9.20 7.73
N ARG A 56 -4.78 -9.13 7.70
CA ARG A 56 -4.07 -7.94 8.14
C ARG A 56 -4.19 -6.91 7.04
N ILE A 57 -5.01 -5.90 7.25
CA ILE A 57 -5.06 -4.78 6.33
C ILE A 57 -3.75 -3.95 6.50
N THR A 58 -3.49 -3.02 5.58
CA THR A 58 -2.31 -2.15 5.59
C THR A 58 -2.28 -1.10 6.71
N ASP A 59 -1.05 -0.74 7.11
CA ASP A 59 -0.79 0.54 7.78
C ASP A 59 -1.14 1.73 6.84
N PRO A 60 -1.31 2.96 7.36
CA PRO A 60 -1.66 4.14 6.57
C PRO A 60 -0.74 4.34 5.38
N VAL A 61 -1.32 4.62 4.22
CA VAL A 61 -0.57 5.06 3.04
C VAL A 61 -0.21 6.53 3.24
N ASN A 62 1.08 6.84 3.17
CA ASN A 62 1.64 8.19 3.29
C ASN A 62 2.61 8.53 2.16
N ILE A 63 2.83 7.62 1.20
CA ILE A 63 3.62 7.91 0.00
C ILE A 63 3.05 7.21 -1.22
N VAL A 64 3.09 7.84 -2.39
CA VAL A 64 2.72 7.23 -3.67
C VAL A 64 3.80 7.54 -4.70
N PHE A 65 4.32 6.48 -5.32
CA PHE A 65 5.24 6.59 -6.43
C PHE A 65 4.45 6.53 -7.74
N VAL A 66 4.59 7.57 -8.55
CA VAL A 66 3.97 7.71 -9.87
C VAL A 66 4.98 7.29 -10.94
N HIS A 67 4.49 6.73 -12.05
CA HIS A 67 5.32 6.20 -13.14
C HIS A 67 6.39 5.17 -12.69
N ALA A 68 6.11 4.48 -11.60
CA ALA A 68 7.06 3.62 -10.90
C ALA A 68 6.68 2.14 -10.98
N THR A 69 7.68 1.29 -10.79
CA THR A 69 7.47 -0.14 -10.51
C THR A 69 8.08 -0.48 -9.16
N VAL A 70 7.57 -1.53 -8.52
CA VAL A 70 8.16 -2.06 -7.28
C VAL A 70 9.64 -2.41 -7.47
N GLY A 71 10.04 -2.85 -8.67
CA GLY A 71 11.44 -3.13 -9.01
C GLY A 71 12.31 -1.88 -8.98
N LYS A 72 11.89 -0.79 -9.66
CA LYS A 72 12.62 0.49 -9.65
C LYS A 72 12.79 1.05 -8.24
N ILE A 73 11.70 1.07 -7.47
CA ILE A 73 11.72 1.55 -6.07
C ILE A 73 12.62 0.66 -5.23
N GLY A 74 12.51 -0.67 -5.37
CA GLY A 74 13.32 -1.64 -4.65
C GLY A 74 14.82 -1.48 -4.92
N THR A 75 15.22 -1.30 -6.18
CA THR A 75 16.62 -1.03 -6.53
C THR A 75 17.13 0.22 -5.82
N ARG A 76 16.41 1.34 -5.92
CA ARG A 76 16.80 2.61 -5.27
C ARG A 76 16.90 2.47 -3.75
N LEU A 77 15.96 1.78 -3.12
CA LEU A 77 15.99 1.50 -1.69
C LEU A 77 17.24 0.70 -1.30
N GLN A 78 17.56 -0.36 -2.05
CA GLN A 78 18.71 -1.22 -1.78
C GLN A 78 20.05 -0.50 -2.00
N GLU A 79 20.14 0.35 -3.03
CA GLU A 79 21.30 1.23 -3.26
C GLU A 79 21.53 2.20 -2.08
N ASN A 80 20.45 2.57 -1.38
CA ASN A 80 20.48 3.41 -0.18
C ASN A 80 20.45 2.59 1.12
N GLY A 81 20.89 1.33 1.11
CA GLY A 81 21.10 0.54 2.32
C GLY A 81 19.86 -0.12 2.93
N TRP A 82 18.69 -0.01 2.31
CA TRP A 82 17.51 -0.75 2.75
C TRP A 82 17.63 -2.23 2.41
N THR A 83 17.13 -3.07 3.30
CA THR A 83 17.09 -4.53 3.11
C THR A 83 15.66 -4.97 2.84
N ARG A 84 15.47 -5.83 1.83
CA ARG A 84 14.19 -6.49 1.61
C ARG A 84 13.90 -7.45 2.75
N THR A 85 12.73 -7.32 3.36
CA THR A 85 12.32 -8.17 4.50
C THR A 85 11.18 -9.11 4.10
N SER A 86 10.93 -10.10 4.96
CA SER A 86 9.74 -10.95 4.90
C SER A 86 8.80 -10.61 6.05
N GLY A 87 7.51 -10.89 5.86
CA GLY A 87 6.48 -10.59 6.84
C GLY A 87 5.13 -11.11 6.41
N THR A 88 4.14 -10.99 7.29
CA THR A 88 2.76 -11.34 6.96
C THR A 88 2.28 -10.44 5.82
N PRO A 89 1.72 -11.01 4.73
CA PRO A 89 1.11 -10.21 3.68
C PRO A 89 0.04 -9.28 4.25
N GLN A 90 0.04 -8.04 3.79
CA GLN A 90 -1.03 -7.10 4.06
C GLN A 90 -1.82 -6.80 2.79
N PHE A 91 -3.00 -6.24 2.97
CA PHE A 91 -3.90 -5.89 1.87
C PHE A 91 -4.29 -4.43 1.96
N LEU A 92 -4.25 -3.77 0.81
CA LEU A 92 -4.73 -2.42 0.59
C LEU A 92 -5.95 -2.51 -0.33
N TYR A 93 -7.03 -1.80 0.01
CA TYR A 93 -8.24 -1.77 -0.81
C TYR A 93 -8.29 -0.48 -1.60
N ILE A 94 -8.17 -0.59 -2.92
CA ILE A 94 -8.16 0.55 -3.86
C ILE A 94 -9.36 0.41 -4.78
N ALA A 95 -10.22 1.42 -4.82
CA ALA A 95 -11.53 1.38 -5.45
C ALA A 95 -12.36 0.18 -4.96
N ASN A 96 -12.54 -0.84 -5.80
CA ASN A 96 -13.20 -2.11 -5.45
C ASN A 96 -12.24 -3.30 -5.55
N GLU A 97 -10.93 -3.04 -5.59
CA GLU A 97 -9.88 -4.04 -5.77
C GLU A 97 -9.10 -4.27 -4.48
N ARG A 98 -8.77 -5.54 -4.24
CA ARG A 98 -7.93 -5.98 -3.13
C ARG A 98 -6.49 -6.15 -3.61
N VAL A 99 -5.61 -5.26 -3.18
CA VAL A 99 -4.19 -5.22 -3.57
C VAL A 99 -3.34 -5.83 -2.47
N LYS A 100 -2.62 -6.92 -2.78
CA LYS A 100 -1.69 -7.57 -1.86
C LYS A 100 -0.36 -6.81 -1.82
N THR A 101 0.27 -6.72 -0.65
CA THR A 101 1.66 -6.24 -0.54
C THR A 101 2.58 -7.07 -1.45
N SER A 102 3.33 -6.40 -2.31
CA SER A 102 4.26 -7.05 -3.24
C SER A 102 5.69 -7.13 -2.68
N ALA A 103 6.10 -6.11 -1.93
CA ALA A 103 7.42 -6.05 -1.31
C ALA A 103 7.36 -5.22 -0.03
N GLN A 104 8.30 -5.50 0.86
CA GLN A 104 8.54 -4.70 2.04
C GLN A 104 10.03 -4.61 2.32
N PHE A 105 10.45 -3.46 2.81
CA PHE A 105 11.85 -3.12 3.05
C PHE A 105 11.99 -2.52 4.44
N ALA A 106 13.14 -2.73 5.05
CA ALA A 106 13.52 -2.07 6.29
C ALA A 106 14.87 -1.40 6.11
N TYR A 107 15.00 -0.18 6.61
CA TYR A 107 16.28 0.46 6.80
C TYR A 107 16.89 -0.03 8.14
N PRO A 108 18.23 -0.18 8.25
CA PRO A 108 18.88 -0.72 9.43
C PRO A 108 18.47 -0.07 10.75
N ASP A 109 18.60 -0.87 11.80
CA ASP A 109 18.22 -0.52 13.16
C ASP A 109 19.12 0.60 13.72
N ILE A 110 18.54 1.78 13.93
CA ILE A 110 19.16 2.89 14.64
C ILE A 110 18.50 2.96 16.01
N GLN A 111 19.26 2.64 17.07
CA GLN A 111 18.81 2.75 18.46
C GLN A 111 17.54 1.93 18.78
N ASN A 112 17.49 0.68 18.31
CA ASN A 112 16.36 -0.23 18.45
C ASN A 112 15.10 0.18 17.65
N SER A 113 15.27 1.05 16.65
CA SER A 113 14.22 1.56 15.77
C SER A 113 14.57 1.35 14.31
N ARG A 114 13.58 1.05 13.48
CA ARG A 114 13.76 0.85 12.04
C ARG A 114 12.69 1.57 11.25
N PHE A 115 13.09 2.14 10.11
CA PHE A 115 12.15 2.57 9.08
C PHE A 115 11.69 1.34 8.31
N HIS A 116 10.39 1.23 8.06
CA HIS A 116 9.79 0.10 7.37
C HIS A 116 8.81 0.60 6.33
N VAL A 117 8.88 0.07 5.11
CA VAL A 117 7.94 0.41 4.02
C VAL A 117 7.33 -0.85 3.45
N ARG A 118 6.01 -0.82 3.19
CA ARG A 118 5.30 -1.82 2.39
C ARG A 118 4.82 -1.21 1.09
N LEU A 119 5.02 -1.93 -0.02
CA LEU A 119 4.69 -1.49 -1.36
C LEU A 119 3.51 -2.28 -1.94
N PHE A 120 2.54 -1.56 -2.47
CA PHE A 120 1.30 -2.06 -3.05
C PHE A 120 1.18 -1.55 -4.49
N PRO A 121 1.52 -2.36 -5.50
CA PRO A 121 1.42 -1.95 -6.90
C PRO A 121 -0.05 -1.88 -7.34
N TYR A 122 -0.44 -0.81 -8.02
CA TYR A 122 -1.77 -0.65 -8.59
C TYR A 122 -1.72 0.19 -9.86
N LYS A 123 -2.00 -0.46 -11.00
CA LYS A 123 -1.88 0.14 -12.35
C LYS A 123 -0.46 0.72 -12.55
N HIS A 124 -0.35 2.02 -12.81
CA HIS A 124 0.92 2.74 -13.00
C HIS A 124 1.43 3.43 -11.71
N PHE A 125 0.80 3.15 -10.58
CA PHE A 125 1.18 3.68 -9.27
C PHE A 125 1.74 2.57 -8.38
N VAL A 126 2.56 2.96 -7.41
CA VAL A 126 2.92 2.11 -6.27
C VAL A 126 2.63 2.88 -4.98
N PHE A 127 1.69 2.36 -4.21
CA PHE A 127 1.33 2.92 -2.91
C PHE A 127 2.32 2.40 -1.85
N GLY A 128 2.81 3.30 -1.01
CA GLY A 128 3.69 2.98 0.10
C GLY A 128 3.04 3.30 1.45
N ALA A 129 3.08 2.33 2.35
CA ALA A 129 2.84 2.55 3.77
C ALA A 129 4.18 2.50 4.48
N VAL A 130 4.72 3.66 4.86
CA VAL A 130 6.03 3.80 5.49
C VAL A 130 5.91 4.30 6.93
N HIS A 131 6.66 3.70 7.84
CA HIS A 131 6.61 4.04 9.25
C HIS A 131 7.93 3.76 9.97
N LEU A 132 8.15 4.51 11.03
CA LEU A 132 9.21 4.27 12.00
C LEU A 132 8.63 3.41 13.12
N GLU A 133 9.31 2.32 13.44
CA GLU A 133 8.92 1.44 14.53
C GLU A 133 10.10 1.08 15.43
N LYS A 134 9.84 0.91 16.72
CA LYS A 134 10.80 0.45 17.73
C LYS A 134 10.52 -0.99 18.10
N ASN A 135 11.55 -1.81 18.26
CA ASN A 135 11.32 -3.19 18.75
C ASN A 135 10.89 -3.14 20.22
N LYS A 136 9.87 -3.91 20.57
CA LYS A 136 9.45 -4.07 21.97
C LYS A 136 10.23 -5.20 22.62
N GLU A 137 10.57 -5.04 23.90
CA GLU A 137 11.02 -6.15 24.73
C GLU A 137 9.92 -7.23 24.76
N GLY A 138 10.25 -8.47 24.39
CA GLY A 138 9.29 -9.57 24.26
C GLY A 138 8.71 -9.79 22.86
N GLY A 139 9.12 -9.01 21.86
CA GLY A 139 8.76 -9.21 20.45
C GLY A 139 7.66 -8.29 19.93
N GLY A 140 7.58 -8.17 18.60
CA GLY A 140 6.72 -7.21 17.92
C GLY A 140 7.32 -5.80 17.87
N HIS A 141 6.52 -4.85 17.35
CA HIS A 141 6.98 -3.49 17.08
C HIS A 141 6.00 -2.46 17.68
N ALA A 142 6.56 -1.39 18.24
CA ALA A 142 5.83 -0.18 18.61
C ALA A 142 6.00 0.81 17.47
N LEU A 143 4.90 1.31 16.91
CA LEU A 143 4.98 2.42 15.96
C LEU A 143 5.45 3.68 16.70
N VAL A 144 6.23 4.51 16.00
CA VAL A 144 6.83 5.74 16.53
C VAL A 144 6.33 6.95 15.75
N SER A 145 6.50 6.95 14.43
CA SER A 145 6.10 8.07 13.56
C SER A 145 5.81 7.60 12.13
N TRP A 146 4.84 8.26 11.49
CA TRP A 146 4.57 8.10 10.06
C TRP A 146 5.35 9.14 9.26
N GLU A 147 5.34 10.39 9.71
CA GLU A 147 5.87 11.56 9.02
C GLU A 147 7.39 11.56 8.96
N GLU A 148 8.05 11.16 10.05
CA GLU A 148 9.51 11.02 10.05
C GLU A 148 9.95 9.97 9.02
N ALA A 149 9.19 8.89 8.91
CA ALA A 149 9.47 7.80 7.99
C ALA A 149 9.13 8.14 6.54
N GLU A 150 8.04 8.88 6.33
CA GLU A 150 7.67 9.47 5.04
C GLU A 150 8.77 10.41 4.54
N GLN A 151 9.19 11.36 5.37
CA GLN A 151 10.22 12.33 5.01
C GLN A 151 11.55 11.65 4.75
N PHE A 152 11.97 10.72 5.63
CA PHE A 152 13.18 9.93 5.44
C PHE A 152 13.17 9.16 4.11
N LEU A 153 12.02 8.58 3.75
CA LEU A 153 11.85 7.91 2.46
C LEU A 153 11.88 8.89 1.29
N ALA A 154 11.18 10.02 1.38
CA ALA A 154 11.11 11.04 0.34
C ALA A 154 12.47 11.67 0.03
N ASP A 155 13.31 11.89 1.04
CA ASP A 155 14.64 12.47 0.88
C ASP A 155 15.56 11.60 0.00
N MET A 156 15.38 10.26 -0.01
CA MET A 156 16.14 9.37 -0.90
C MET A 156 15.75 9.48 -2.38
N PHE A 157 14.61 10.10 -2.66
CA PHE A 157 14.10 10.36 -4.01
C PHE A 157 14.08 11.87 -4.30
N ALA A 158 14.90 12.67 -3.62
CA ALA A 158 14.97 14.12 -3.80
C ALA A 158 15.42 14.56 -5.21
N ASP A 159 15.98 13.65 -6.00
CA ASP A 159 16.33 13.82 -7.42
C ASP A 159 15.13 13.67 -8.37
N PHE A 160 13.95 13.29 -7.86
CA PHE A 160 12.71 13.17 -8.60
C PHE A 160 11.75 14.32 -8.32
N ALA A 161 10.80 14.57 -9.22
CA ALA A 161 9.75 15.55 -8.96
C ALA A 161 8.86 15.07 -7.80
N GLN A 162 8.63 15.95 -6.83
CA GLN A 162 7.83 15.64 -5.64
C GLN A 162 6.72 16.66 -5.45
N GLN A 163 5.55 16.17 -5.04
CA GLN A 163 4.43 17.01 -4.65
C GLN A 163 3.84 16.46 -3.36
N LYS A 164 3.72 17.30 -2.33
CA LYS A 164 2.89 16.97 -1.17
C LYS A 164 1.43 17.17 -1.57
N SER A 165 0.70 16.06 -1.72
CA SER A 165 -0.74 16.09 -1.99
C SER A 165 -1.51 16.17 -0.68
N GLY A 166 -2.56 16.99 -0.68
CA GLY A 166 -3.35 17.31 0.50
C GLY A 166 -4.42 16.26 0.84
N ARG A 167 -4.55 16.04 2.16
CA ARG A 167 -5.58 15.35 2.95
C ARG A 167 -6.09 14.00 2.45
N VAL A 168 -5.28 12.96 2.68
CA VAL A 168 -5.74 11.58 2.64
C VAL A 168 -5.20 10.73 3.77
N THR A 169 -5.89 10.79 4.92
CA THR A 169 -5.87 9.82 6.04
C THR A 169 -6.70 10.37 7.25
N GLU A 170 -7.42 9.52 7.99
CA GLU A 170 -7.73 9.63 9.44
C GLU A 170 -6.46 10.01 10.22
N ILE A 171 -6.50 11.20 10.78
CA ILE A 171 -5.40 11.90 11.47
C ILE A 171 -4.85 11.13 12.68
N ASN A 172 -5.49 10.04 13.14
CA ASN A 172 -5.02 9.23 14.25
C ASN A 172 -5.19 7.73 13.95
N PHE A 173 -4.08 6.97 13.98
CA PHE A 173 -4.09 5.52 13.82
C PHE A 173 -3.17 4.86 14.83
N ARG A 174 -3.66 3.82 15.53
CA ARG A 174 -2.94 3.12 16.63
C ARG A 174 -2.41 4.08 17.70
N ASN A 175 -3.19 5.11 18.04
CA ASN A 175 -2.84 6.17 19.00
C ASN A 175 -1.66 7.06 18.56
N ILE A 176 -1.33 7.06 17.28
CA ILE A 176 -0.30 7.92 16.69
C ILE A 176 -0.96 8.82 15.68
N ASN A 177 -0.72 10.12 15.81
CA ASN A 177 -1.24 11.06 14.84
C ASN A 177 -0.46 10.95 13.52
N ASN A 178 -1.15 11.12 12.40
CA ASN A 178 -0.55 11.47 11.12
C ASN A 178 -1.01 12.88 10.72
N ASP A 179 -0.21 13.60 9.95
CA ASP A 179 -0.56 14.94 9.46
C ASP A 179 -1.63 14.93 8.33
N GLY A 180 -2.08 13.74 7.94
CA GLY A 180 -3.07 13.54 6.91
C GLY A 180 -2.55 13.69 5.49
N LYS A 181 -1.24 13.83 5.26
CA LYS A 181 -0.68 14.09 3.92
C LYS A 181 -0.10 12.84 3.29
N ILE A 182 0.06 12.93 1.97
CA ILE A 182 0.72 11.91 1.16
C ILE A 182 1.74 12.62 0.27
N THR A 183 2.97 12.15 0.30
CA THR A 183 4.00 12.57 -0.66
C THR A 183 3.88 11.79 -1.96
N LEU A 184 3.71 12.52 -3.06
CA LEU A 184 3.78 11.98 -4.42
C LEU A 184 5.21 12.12 -4.93
N ILE A 185 5.76 11.05 -5.49
CA ILE A 185 7.10 11.03 -6.10
C ILE A 185 6.97 10.51 -7.53
N ASP A 186 7.28 11.34 -8.51
CA ASP A 186 7.20 10.98 -9.93
C ASP A 186 8.54 10.43 -10.44
N LEU A 187 8.54 9.14 -10.83
CA LEU A 187 9.72 8.44 -11.36
C LEU A 187 9.75 8.42 -12.89
N ALA A 188 9.02 9.31 -13.56
CA ALA A 188 9.19 9.58 -14.97
C ALA A 188 10.64 10.02 -15.26
N PRO A 189 11.24 9.61 -16.40
CA PRO A 189 12.51 10.18 -16.85
C PRO A 189 12.35 11.70 -17.02
N LEU A 190 13.30 12.47 -16.48
CA LEU A 190 13.42 13.90 -16.72
C LEU A 190 13.68 14.22 -18.20
#